data_AF-A0A9X1YEU4-F1
#
_entry.id   AF-A0A9X1YEU4-F1
#
_cell.length_a   1.000
_cell.length_b   1.000
_cell.length_c   1.000
_cell.angle_alpha   90.00
_cell.angle_beta   90.00
_cell.angle_gamma   90.00
#
_symmetry.space_group_name_H-M   'P 1'
#
loop_
_entity.id
_entity.type
_entity.pdbx_description
1 polymer ?
#
loop_
_entity_poly.entity_id
_entity_poly.type
_entity_poly.pdbx_seq_one_letter_code
_entity_poly.pdbx_strand_id
1 'polypeptide(L)'
;MPVAADLAVLSGPAPRRPGLWRTLRGDVACVQARDPAARFTLEILLTYPGVHAVLAHRLANRLWRSGLRFPARLLSWLARAATNVDIHPGATIGQRLFIDHGAGVVIGETAEIGDDVTLYHGVTLGGTTWSAGKRHPTLRDGVLVGAGAKVLGPVEVGAGARVGANAVVMQDVPPGMTVVGIPGRVVIGKQERRRIDGRIDLDHHLMPDPVGEAISALLDRIAFLETRVAHLQRGEAAAPARCDTCEEQGNR
;
A
#
# COMPACT_ATOMS: atom_id res chain seq x y z
N MET A 1 -3.47 -38.40 27.83
CA MET A 1 -2.26 -38.19 27.01
C MET A 1 -2.65 -38.39 25.54
N PRO A 2 -3.10 -37.35 24.82
CA PRO A 2 -3.29 -37.46 23.38
C PRO A 2 -2.06 -36.96 22.62
N VAL A 3 -1.82 -37.68 21.53
CA VAL A 3 -0.68 -37.63 20.62
C VAL A 3 -0.71 -36.34 19.80
N ALA A 4 0.39 -35.57 19.83
CA ALA A 4 0.63 -34.48 18.91
C ALA A 4 0.94 -35.07 17.52
N ALA A 5 0.02 -34.87 16.58
CA ALA A 5 0.26 -35.17 15.17
C ALA A 5 1.09 -34.02 14.57
N ASP A 6 2.34 -34.34 14.25
CA ASP A 6 3.22 -33.52 13.41
C ASP A 6 2.57 -33.29 12.04
N LEU A 7 2.00 -32.10 11.84
CA LEU A 7 1.71 -31.55 10.52
C LEU A 7 3.02 -31.05 9.90
N ALA A 8 3.86 -31.98 9.47
CA ALA A 8 4.94 -31.69 8.55
C ALA A 8 4.32 -31.27 7.20
N VAL A 9 4.16 -29.95 7.03
CA VAL A 9 3.84 -29.34 5.74
C VAL A 9 4.93 -29.75 4.76
N LEU A 10 4.60 -30.67 3.86
CA LEU A 10 5.43 -31.05 2.72
C LEU A 10 5.59 -29.81 1.83
N SER A 11 6.69 -29.09 2.05
CA SER A 11 7.13 -28.00 1.19
C SER A 11 7.56 -28.63 -0.14
N GLY A 12 6.65 -28.64 -1.12
CA GLY A 12 6.95 -29.07 -2.47
C GLY A 12 8.12 -28.27 -3.06
N PRO A 13 8.84 -28.82 -4.06
CA PRO A 13 9.96 -28.12 -4.68
C PRO A 13 9.50 -26.75 -5.20
N ALA A 14 10.20 -25.70 -4.77
CA ALA A 14 9.90 -24.33 -5.21
C ALA A 14 9.80 -24.30 -6.75
N PRO A 15 8.76 -23.67 -7.32
CA PRO A 15 8.56 -23.68 -8.76
C PRO A 15 9.81 -23.16 -9.47
N ARG A 16 10.27 -23.91 -10.48
CA ARG A 16 11.46 -23.53 -11.27
C ARG A 16 11.26 -22.12 -11.81
N ARG A 17 12.15 -21.20 -11.42
CA ARG A 17 12.15 -19.83 -11.94
C ARG A 17 12.25 -19.90 -13.47
N PRO A 18 11.30 -19.29 -14.19
CA PRO A 18 11.34 -19.32 -15.66
C PRO A 18 12.62 -18.64 -16.17
N GLY A 19 13.12 -19.12 -17.32
CA GLY A 19 14.24 -18.46 -18.00
C GLY A 19 13.89 -17.03 -18.39
N LEU A 20 14.92 -16.17 -18.58
CA LEU A 20 14.75 -14.73 -18.86
C LEU A 20 13.67 -14.48 -19.91
N TRP A 21 13.79 -15.14 -21.06
CA TRP A 21 12.86 -14.99 -22.18
C TRP A 21 11.40 -15.24 -21.81
N ARG A 22 11.13 -16.24 -20.96
CA ARG A 22 9.78 -16.54 -20.49
C ARG A 22 9.29 -15.48 -19.50
N THR A 23 10.19 -14.96 -18.65
CA THR A 23 9.88 -13.83 -17.78
C THR A 23 9.56 -12.55 -18.57
N LEU A 24 10.39 -12.19 -19.56
CA LEU A 24 10.16 -10.99 -20.39
C LEU A 24 8.86 -11.11 -21.18
N ARG A 25 8.57 -12.29 -21.77
CA ARG A 25 7.29 -12.56 -22.42
C ARG A 25 6.12 -12.41 -21.45
N GLY A 26 6.26 -12.90 -20.21
CA GLY A 26 5.26 -12.75 -19.17
C GLY A 26 5.01 -11.29 -18.79
N ASP A 27 6.06 -10.48 -18.67
CA ASP A 27 5.94 -9.05 -18.35
C ASP A 27 5.20 -8.26 -19.44
N VAL A 28 5.51 -8.52 -20.72
CA VAL A 28 4.82 -7.88 -21.85
C VAL A 28 3.36 -8.34 -21.95
N ALA A 29 3.10 -9.64 -21.77
CA ALA A 29 1.74 -10.18 -21.79
C ALA A 29 0.88 -9.65 -20.63
N CYS A 30 1.48 -9.37 -19.48
CA CYS A 30 0.81 -8.78 -18.33
C CYS A 30 0.25 -7.38 -18.66
N VAL A 31 1.04 -6.54 -19.32
CA VAL A 31 0.62 -5.19 -19.73
C VAL A 31 -0.58 -5.26 -20.67
N GLN A 32 -0.52 -6.16 -21.67
CA GLN A 32 -1.60 -6.33 -22.65
C GLN A 32 -2.92 -6.79 -22.00
N ALA A 33 -2.85 -7.55 -20.90
CA ALA A 33 -4.04 -8.02 -20.19
C ALA A 33 -4.62 -6.98 -19.22
N ARG A 34 -3.78 -6.09 -18.68
CA ARG A 34 -4.15 -5.17 -17.59
C ARG A 34 -4.41 -3.74 -18.03
N ASP A 35 -3.86 -3.31 -19.16
CA ASP A 35 -4.03 -1.96 -19.69
C ASP A 35 -4.97 -1.94 -20.91
N PRO A 36 -6.16 -1.31 -20.81
CA PRO A 36 -7.07 -1.13 -21.94
C PRO A 36 -6.47 -0.32 -23.12
N ALA A 37 -5.45 0.50 -22.88
CA ALA A 37 -4.79 1.31 -23.90
C ALA A 37 -3.77 0.51 -24.73
N ALA A 38 -3.40 -0.70 -24.30
CA ALA A 38 -2.41 -1.53 -24.95
C ALA A 38 -2.97 -2.27 -26.18
N ARG A 39 -2.92 -1.63 -27.36
CA ARG A 39 -3.59 -2.14 -28.58
C ARG A 39 -2.90 -3.35 -29.20
N PHE A 40 -1.57 -3.37 -29.26
CA PHE A 40 -0.79 -4.49 -29.80
C PHE A 40 0.63 -4.56 -29.21
N THR A 41 1.24 -5.75 -29.24
CA THR A 41 2.51 -6.05 -28.56
C THR A 41 3.70 -5.17 -28.98
N LEU A 42 3.79 -4.81 -30.26
CA LEU A 42 4.88 -3.96 -30.77
C LEU A 42 4.76 -2.52 -30.24
N GLU A 43 3.54 -1.98 -30.13
CA GLU A 43 3.31 -0.68 -29.50
C GLU A 43 3.78 -0.73 -28.04
N ILE A 44 3.35 -1.72 -27.27
CA ILE A 44 3.78 -1.89 -25.87
C ILE A 44 5.30 -1.92 -25.76
N LEU A 45 5.96 -2.72 -26.60
CA LEU A 45 7.41 -2.85 -26.59
C LEU A 45 8.13 -1.56 -26.97
N LEU A 46 7.52 -0.66 -27.74
CA LEU A 46 8.15 0.58 -28.20
C LEU A 46 7.79 1.80 -27.36
N THR A 47 6.60 1.84 -26.76
CA THR A 47 6.03 3.06 -26.16
C THR A 47 5.83 2.97 -24.65
N TYR A 48 5.98 1.80 -24.00
CA TYR A 48 5.76 1.66 -22.56
C TYR A 48 7.07 1.76 -21.76
N PRO A 49 7.31 2.89 -21.06
CA PRO A 49 8.55 3.10 -20.31
C PRO A 49 8.69 2.12 -19.14
N GLY A 50 7.57 1.73 -18.53
CA GLY A 50 7.53 0.74 -17.46
C GLY A 50 8.07 -0.63 -17.90
N VAL A 51 7.74 -1.07 -19.12
CA VAL A 51 8.28 -2.30 -19.69
C VAL A 51 9.78 -2.16 -19.90
N HIS A 52 10.23 -1.08 -20.54
CA HIS A 52 11.66 -0.83 -20.76
C HIS A 52 12.46 -0.84 -19.46
N ALA A 53 11.94 -0.21 -18.41
CA ALA A 53 12.57 -0.16 -17.10
C ALA A 53 12.71 -1.56 -16.47
N VAL A 54 11.66 -2.38 -16.52
CA VAL A 54 11.70 -3.76 -15.99
C VAL A 54 12.67 -4.63 -16.81
N LEU A 55 12.66 -4.53 -18.14
CA LEU A 55 13.59 -5.26 -19.01
C LEU A 55 15.05 -4.90 -18.68
N ALA A 56 15.36 -3.60 -18.61
CA ALA A 56 16.69 -3.10 -18.28
C ALA A 56 17.11 -3.51 -16.86
N HIS A 57 16.20 -3.44 -15.88
CA HIS A 57 16.46 -3.92 -14.53
C HIS A 57 16.80 -5.41 -14.50
N ARG A 58 16.08 -6.26 -15.23
CA ARG A 58 16.38 -7.71 -15.24
C ARG A 58 17.78 -8.02 -15.78
N LEU A 59 18.26 -7.25 -16.76
CA LEU A 59 19.64 -7.33 -17.23
C LEU A 59 20.63 -6.77 -16.18
N ALA A 60 20.36 -5.59 -15.63
CA ALA A 60 21.18 -4.96 -14.60
C ALA A 60 21.31 -5.83 -13.34
N ASN A 61 20.22 -6.48 -12.91
CA ASN A 61 20.18 -7.41 -11.78
C ASN A 61 21.06 -8.65 -12.01
N ARG A 62 21.10 -9.16 -13.24
CA ARG A 62 22.01 -10.27 -13.60
C ARG A 62 23.47 -9.85 -13.51
N LEU A 63 23.82 -8.69 -14.07
CA LEU A 63 25.17 -8.11 -13.97
C LEU A 63 25.55 -7.87 -12.50
N TRP A 64 24.61 -7.37 -11.70
CA TRP A 64 24.78 -7.12 -10.27
C TRP A 64 25.08 -8.41 -9.50
N ARG A 65 24.29 -9.46 -9.76
CA ARG A 65 24.46 -10.79 -9.16
C ARG A 65 25.73 -11.51 -9.63
N SER A 66 26.22 -11.22 -10.83
CA SER A 66 27.50 -11.74 -11.33
C SER A 66 28.73 -10.96 -10.84
N GLY A 67 28.56 -9.98 -9.94
CA GLY A 67 29.65 -9.16 -9.40
C GLY A 67 30.03 -7.94 -10.22
N LEU A 68 29.44 -7.74 -11.40
CA LEU A 68 29.68 -6.58 -12.27
C LEU A 68 28.85 -5.37 -11.80
N ARG A 69 29.20 -4.85 -10.61
CA ARG A 69 28.43 -3.80 -9.90
C ARG A 69 28.40 -2.47 -10.65
N PHE A 70 29.54 -2.03 -11.21
CA PHE A 70 29.60 -0.77 -11.96
C PHE A 70 28.77 -0.81 -13.26
N PRO A 71 28.93 -1.81 -14.15
CA PRO A 71 28.07 -1.94 -15.34
C PRO A 71 26.59 -2.02 -15.01
N ALA A 72 26.22 -2.75 -13.95
CA ALA A 72 24.85 -2.82 -13.49
C ALA A 72 24.30 -1.44 -13.08
N ARG A 73 25.07 -0.66 -12.31
CA ARG A 73 24.69 0.71 -11.90
C ARG A 73 24.58 1.66 -13.07
N LEU A 74 25.52 1.60 -14.01
CA LEU A 74 25.49 2.41 -15.23
C LEU A 74 24.25 2.10 -16.06
N LEU A 75 23.93 0.81 -16.25
CA LEU A 75 22.73 0.39 -16.97
C LEU A 75 21.44 0.87 -16.29
N SER A 76 21.33 0.73 -14.96
CA SER A 76 20.19 1.28 -14.21
C SER A 76 20.09 2.80 -14.35
N TRP A 77 21.20 3.53 -14.35
CA TRP A 77 21.20 4.97 -14.56
C TRP A 77 20.74 5.37 -15.98
N LEU A 78 21.22 4.68 -17.01
CA LEU A 78 20.77 4.89 -18.40
C LEU A 78 19.27 4.59 -18.54
N ALA A 79 18.80 3.49 -17.96
CA ALA A 79 17.39 3.13 -17.96
C ALA A 79 16.53 4.20 -17.28
N ARG A 80 16.98 4.73 -16.14
CA ARG A 80 16.32 5.84 -15.45
C ARG A 80 16.27 7.09 -16.32
N ALA A 81 17.37 7.46 -16.98
CA ALA A 81 17.41 8.63 -17.85
C ALA A 81 16.43 8.52 -19.03
N ALA A 82 16.26 7.30 -19.59
CA ALA A 82 15.36 7.06 -20.71
C ALA A 82 13.88 6.90 -20.30
N THR A 83 13.59 6.34 -19.11
CA THR A 83 12.23 5.93 -18.71
C THR A 83 11.63 6.73 -17.55
N ASN A 84 12.43 7.50 -16.83
CA ASN A 84 12.07 8.17 -15.57
C ASN A 84 11.64 7.21 -14.44
N VAL A 85 12.04 5.94 -14.53
CA VAL A 85 11.85 4.90 -13.50
C VAL A 85 13.21 4.56 -12.90
N ASP A 86 13.40 4.75 -11.60
CA ASP A 86 14.65 4.39 -10.90
C ASP A 86 14.50 3.03 -10.22
N ILE A 87 15.13 1.99 -10.77
CA ILE A 87 15.16 0.65 -10.17
C ILE A 87 16.60 0.27 -9.85
N HIS A 88 16.90 0.12 -8.56
CA HIS A 88 18.22 -0.32 -8.14
C HIS A 88 18.49 -1.75 -8.65
N PRO A 89 19.69 -2.04 -9.21
CA PRO A 89 20.00 -3.39 -9.73
C PRO A 89 19.90 -4.50 -8.68
N GLY A 90 20.12 -4.17 -7.41
CA GLY A 90 20.01 -5.09 -6.28
C GLY A 90 18.60 -5.53 -5.89
N ALA A 91 17.56 -4.81 -6.34
CA ALA A 91 16.18 -5.14 -6.00
C ALA A 91 15.83 -6.55 -6.51
N THR A 92 14.98 -7.26 -5.77
CA THR A 92 14.50 -8.58 -6.18
C THR A 92 13.06 -8.45 -6.65
N ILE A 93 12.85 -8.64 -7.95
CA ILE A 93 11.55 -8.48 -8.58
C ILE A 93 11.09 -9.83 -9.16
N GLY A 94 9.88 -10.22 -8.80
CA GLY A 94 9.16 -11.38 -9.33
C GLY A 94 8.78 -11.22 -10.79
N GLN A 95 7.74 -11.94 -11.20
CA GLN A 95 7.21 -11.97 -12.56
C GLN A 95 6.02 -11.04 -12.70
N ARG A 96 5.79 -10.53 -13.91
CA ARG A 96 4.57 -9.78 -14.25
C ARG A 96 4.39 -8.52 -13.39
N LEU A 97 5.51 -7.90 -12.98
CA LEU A 97 5.49 -6.56 -12.39
C LEU A 97 4.97 -5.60 -13.45
N PHE A 98 3.86 -4.93 -13.14
CA PHE A 98 3.27 -3.92 -13.99
C PHE A 98 3.57 -2.54 -13.41
N ILE A 99 4.27 -1.70 -14.17
CA ILE A 99 4.53 -0.31 -13.82
C ILE A 99 3.72 0.56 -14.78
N ASP A 100 2.63 1.11 -14.28
CA ASP A 100 1.75 1.96 -15.07
C ASP A 100 2.17 3.43 -14.93
N HIS A 101 2.29 4.12 -16.07
CA HIS A 101 2.77 5.50 -16.16
C HIS A 101 4.07 5.77 -15.37
N GLY A 102 5.06 4.86 -15.40
CA GLY A 102 6.18 4.78 -14.44
C GLY A 102 7.05 6.01 -14.11
N ALA A 103 6.78 7.20 -14.64
CA ALA A 103 7.41 8.45 -14.24
C ALA A 103 7.46 8.63 -12.71
N GLY A 104 8.66 8.83 -12.18
CA GLY A 104 8.90 9.06 -10.76
C GLY A 104 8.77 7.82 -9.87
N VAL A 105 8.67 6.63 -10.44
CA VAL A 105 8.74 5.38 -9.67
C VAL A 105 10.17 5.14 -9.19
N VAL A 106 10.34 4.85 -7.90
CA VAL A 106 11.63 4.62 -7.26
C VAL A 106 11.60 3.31 -6.47
N ILE A 107 12.49 2.37 -6.79
CA ILE A 107 12.61 1.06 -6.15
C ILE A 107 14.04 0.89 -5.62
N GLY A 108 14.16 0.85 -4.30
CA GLY A 108 15.47 0.78 -3.64
C GLY A 108 16.14 -0.59 -3.65
N GLU A 109 17.40 -0.61 -3.20
CA GLU A 109 18.31 -1.76 -3.35
C GLU A 109 17.80 -3.07 -2.75
N THR A 110 17.25 -3.01 -1.54
CA THR A 110 16.84 -4.22 -0.80
C THR A 110 15.33 -4.45 -0.87
N ALA A 111 14.67 -3.83 -1.85
CA ALA A 111 13.26 -4.03 -2.08
C ALA A 111 13.04 -5.44 -2.63
N GLU A 112 11.99 -6.10 -2.12
CA GLU A 112 11.53 -7.39 -2.63
C GLU A 112 10.11 -7.20 -3.14
N ILE A 113 9.86 -7.57 -4.38
CA ILE A 113 8.57 -7.43 -5.05
C ILE A 113 8.17 -8.81 -5.56
N GLY A 114 7.00 -9.28 -5.14
CA GLY A 114 6.41 -10.54 -5.55
C GLY A 114 5.95 -10.57 -7.00
N ASP A 115 5.21 -11.62 -7.33
CA ASP A 115 4.59 -11.79 -8.64
C ASP A 115 3.32 -10.94 -8.76
N ASP A 116 2.95 -10.54 -9.98
CA ASP A 116 1.67 -9.89 -10.29
C ASP A 116 1.43 -8.52 -9.60
N VAL A 117 2.47 -7.90 -9.05
CA VAL A 117 2.39 -6.58 -8.41
C VAL A 117 2.14 -5.47 -9.44
N THR A 118 1.37 -4.46 -9.07
CA THR A 118 1.17 -3.24 -9.86
C THR A 118 1.59 -2.00 -9.10
N LEU A 119 2.41 -1.17 -9.74
CA LEU A 119 2.86 0.12 -9.23
C LEU A 119 2.41 1.22 -10.21
N TYR A 120 1.77 2.25 -9.70
CA TYR A 120 1.48 3.46 -10.49
C TYR A 120 2.64 4.46 -10.42
N HIS A 121 2.54 5.51 -11.23
CA HIS A 121 3.47 6.63 -11.27
C HIS A 121 3.75 7.23 -9.88
N GLY A 122 4.96 7.77 -9.67
CA GLY A 122 5.35 8.45 -8.44
C GLY A 122 5.46 7.56 -7.18
N VAL A 123 5.32 6.24 -7.32
CA VAL A 123 5.47 5.31 -6.19
C VAL A 123 6.92 5.23 -5.72
N THR A 124 7.16 5.21 -4.41
CA THR A 124 8.50 5.01 -3.84
C THR A 124 8.52 3.83 -2.88
N LEU A 125 9.41 2.87 -3.12
CA LEU A 125 9.79 1.80 -2.21
C LEU A 125 11.15 2.16 -1.60
N GLY A 126 11.10 2.95 -0.53
CA GLY A 126 12.24 3.69 0.03
C GLY A 126 12.78 3.11 1.33
N GLY A 127 14.02 3.48 1.67
CA GLY A 127 14.64 3.14 2.94
C GLY A 127 14.41 4.19 4.02
N THR A 128 14.45 3.78 5.29
CA THR A 128 14.34 4.68 6.46
C THR A 128 15.63 4.77 7.27
N THR A 129 16.67 4.01 6.93
CA THR A 129 17.93 3.94 7.67
C THR A 129 19.14 3.98 6.73
N TRP A 130 20.27 4.46 7.27
CA TRP A 130 21.59 4.47 6.63
C TRP A 130 22.36 3.16 6.85
N SER A 131 21.87 2.28 7.73
CA SER A 131 22.54 1.02 8.03
C SER A 131 22.53 0.08 6.81
N ALA A 132 23.65 -0.63 6.64
CA ALA A 132 23.73 -1.72 5.67
C ALA A 132 22.76 -2.85 6.06
N GLY A 133 22.08 -3.43 5.07
CA GLY A 133 21.10 -4.51 5.27
C GLY A 133 19.72 -4.23 4.68
N LYS A 134 18.73 -5.05 5.08
CA LYS A 134 17.32 -4.91 4.69
C LYS A 134 16.77 -3.61 5.26
N ARG A 135 16.35 -2.72 4.37
CA ARG A 135 15.86 -1.37 4.72
C ARG A 135 14.74 -0.87 3.82
N HIS A 136 14.47 -1.57 2.73
CA HIS A 136 13.39 -1.26 1.81
C HIS A 136 12.27 -2.30 1.95
N PRO A 137 11.05 -2.00 1.45
CA PRO A 137 9.89 -2.84 1.68
C PRO A 137 9.96 -4.22 1.01
N THR A 138 9.09 -5.11 1.48
CA THR A 138 8.72 -6.35 0.81
C THR A 138 7.25 -6.27 0.40
N LEU A 139 6.97 -6.30 -0.90
CA LEU A 139 5.62 -6.42 -1.44
C LEU A 139 5.38 -7.88 -1.82
N ARG A 140 4.35 -8.51 -1.26
CA ARG A 140 3.94 -9.87 -1.62
C ARG A 140 3.15 -9.89 -2.93
N ASP A 141 2.75 -11.08 -3.35
CA ASP A 141 2.12 -11.28 -4.66
C ASP A 141 0.79 -10.53 -4.80
N GLY A 142 0.54 -9.98 -5.99
CA GLY A 142 -0.72 -9.31 -6.33
C GLY A 142 -0.98 -7.99 -5.60
N VAL A 143 0.03 -7.42 -4.93
CA VAL A 143 -0.09 -6.09 -4.29
C VAL A 143 -0.31 -5.00 -5.33
N LEU A 144 -1.19 -4.05 -5.03
CA LEU A 144 -1.47 -2.87 -5.84
C LEU A 144 -1.02 -1.64 -5.06
N VAL A 145 -0.15 -0.82 -5.64
CA VAL A 145 0.33 0.42 -5.03
C VAL A 145 -0.11 1.61 -5.89
N GLY A 146 -1.06 2.38 -5.35
CA GLY A 146 -1.65 3.56 -5.99
C GLY A 146 -0.66 4.68 -6.28
N ALA A 147 -1.06 5.59 -7.17
CA ALA A 147 -0.22 6.67 -7.65
C ALA A 147 0.35 7.53 -6.50
N GLY A 148 1.62 7.87 -6.57
CA GLY A 148 2.28 8.74 -5.60
C GLY A 148 2.51 8.16 -4.20
N ALA A 149 2.10 6.91 -3.93
CA ALA A 149 2.27 6.30 -2.61
C ALA A 149 3.74 6.11 -2.22
N LYS A 150 4.04 6.16 -0.93
CA LYS A 150 5.38 5.97 -0.36
C LYS A 150 5.33 4.81 0.63
N VAL A 151 6.05 3.73 0.34
CA VAL A 151 6.23 2.60 1.26
C VAL A 151 7.66 2.65 1.73
N LEU A 152 7.87 2.90 3.02
CA LEU A 152 9.16 3.29 3.56
C LEU A 152 9.59 2.35 4.69
N GLY A 153 10.83 1.87 4.60
CA GLY A 153 11.43 1.00 5.60
C GLY A 153 11.28 -0.49 5.27
N PRO A 154 11.83 -1.38 6.10
CA PRO A 154 11.75 -2.83 5.91
C PRO A 154 10.37 -3.38 6.33
N VAL A 155 9.31 -2.81 5.79
CA VAL A 155 7.91 -3.20 6.06
C VAL A 155 7.43 -4.24 5.05
N GLU A 156 6.51 -5.09 5.47
CA GLU A 156 5.86 -6.08 4.62
C GLU A 156 4.45 -5.66 4.23
N VAL A 157 4.16 -5.64 2.93
CA VAL A 157 2.82 -5.47 2.39
C VAL A 157 2.32 -6.83 1.92
N GLY A 158 1.34 -7.38 2.64
CA GLY A 158 0.82 -8.73 2.46
C GLY A 158 0.15 -8.97 1.11
N ALA A 159 -0.01 -10.25 0.74
CA ALA A 159 -0.47 -10.62 -0.60
C ALA A 159 -1.86 -10.06 -0.90
N GLY A 160 -2.04 -9.52 -2.11
CA GLY A 160 -3.29 -8.90 -2.56
C GLY A 160 -3.69 -7.62 -1.82
N ALA A 161 -2.82 -7.07 -0.95
CA ALA A 161 -3.10 -5.81 -0.28
C ALA A 161 -3.06 -4.63 -1.26
N ARG A 162 -3.74 -3.55 -0.88
CA ARG A 162 -3.88 -2.33 -1.70
C ARG A 162 -3.39 -1.11 -0.93
N VAL A 163 -2.49 -0.35 -1.53
CA VAL A 163 -2.02 0.93 -1.00
C VAL A 163 -2.71 2.04 -1.78
N GLY A 164 -3.42 2.92 -1.09
CA GLY A 164 -4.11 4.05 -1.69
C GLY A 164 -3.14 5.06 -2.30
N ALA A 165 -3.64 5.86 -3.25
CA ALA A 165 -2.87 6.94 -3.84
C ALA A 165 -2.38 7.92 -2.76
N ASN A 166 -1.13 8.37 -2.90
CA ASN A 166 -0.43 9.26 -1.95
C ASN A 166 -0.34 8.77 -0.49
N ALA A 167 -0.71 7.51 -0.20
CA ALA A 167 -0.58 6.98 1.14
C ALA A 167 0.90 6.83 1.55
N VAL A 168 1.20 6.99 2.83
CA VAL A 168 2.56 6.81 3.39
C VAL A 168 2.57 5.62 4.34
N VAL A 169 3.05 4.47 3.87
CA VAL A 169 3.08 3.21 4.62
C VAL A 169 4.41 3.07 5.36
N MET A 170 4.32 3.00 6.69
CA MET A 170 5.45 2.90 7.62
C MET A 170 5.36 1.65 8.53
N GLN A 171 4.32 0.83 8.36
CA GLN A 171 4.04 -0.37 9.15
C GLN A 171 3.56 -1.49 8.22
N ASP A 172 3.66 -2.73 8.71
CA ASP A 172 3.21 -3.90 7.95
C ASP A 172 1.71 -3.84 7.64
N VAL A 173 1.36 -4.27 6.44
CA VAL A 173 -0.03 -4.32 5.96
C VAL A 173 -0.44 -5.78 5.83
N PRO A 174 -1.48 -6.25 6.54
CA PRO A 174 -1.92 -7.64 6.43
C PRO A 174 -2.39 -7.99 5.01
N PRO A 175 -2.35 -9.29 4.61
CA PRO A 175 -2.84 -9.74 3.31
C PRO A 175 -4.28 -9.33 3.01
N GLY A 176 -4.56 -8.93 1.78
CA GLY A 176 -5.88 -8.54 1.29
C GLY A 176 -6.45 -7.24 1.90
N MET A 177 -5.71 -6.58 2.80
CA MET A 177 -6.14 -5.33 3.41
C MET A 177 -5.80 -4.12 2.53
N THR A 178 -6.48 -3.01 2.84
CA THR A 178 -6.26 -1.74 2.17
C THR A 178 -5.62 -0.77 3.16
N VAL A 179 -4.65 0.04 2.73
CA VAL A 179 -4.03 1.09 3.54
C VAL A 179 -4.16 2.44 2.85
N VAL A 180 -4.54 3.47 3.60
CA VAL A 180 -4.76 4.84 3.08
C VAL A 180 -4.27 5.92 4.03
N GLY A 181 -4.02 7.12 3.50
CA GLY A 181 -3.71 8.30 4.29
C GLY A 181 -2.24 8.49 4.65
N ILE A 182 -1.97 9.56 5.40
CA ILE A 182 -0.64 9.99 5.83
C ILE A 182 -0.72 10.33 7.33
N PRO A 183 -0.13 9.53 8.24
CA PRO A 183 0.47 8.21 7.99
C PRO A 183 -0.61 7.18 7.59
N GLY A 184 -0.19 6.15 6.85
CA GLY A 184 -1.06 5.11 6.34
C GLY A 184 -1.73 4.33 7.46
N ARG A 185 -3.06 4.19 7.39
CA ARG A 185 -3.86 3.36 8.30
C ARG A 185 -4.50 2.22 7.55
N VAL A 186 -4.42 1.02 8.12
CA VAL A 186 -5.10 -0.16 7.60
C VAL A 186 -6.60 0.04 7.80
N VAL A 187 -7.33 -0.09 6.71
CA VAL A 187 -8.78 0.03 6.66
C VAL A 187 -9.35 -1.31 6.17
N ILE A 188 -10.34 -1.81 6.89
CA ILE A 188 -11.11 -2.97 6.43
C ILE A 188 -11.96 -2.46 5.26
N GLY A 189 -11.61 -2.85 4.04
CA GLY A 189 -12.47 -2.57 2.91
C GLY A 189 -13.83 -3.24 3.18
N LYS A 190 -14.93 -2.48 3.14
CA LYS A 190 -16.31 -3.00 3.02
C LYS A 190 -16.55 -3.80 1.71
N GLN A 191 -15.48 -4.25 1.08
CA GLN A 191 -15.36 -4.74 -0.29
C GLN A 191 -15.06 -6.25 -0.28
N GLU A 192 -15.74 -6.99 0.59
CA GLU A 192 -15.96 -8.39 0.27
C GLU A 192 -16.81 -8.39 -1.02
N ARG A 193 -16.19 -8.80 -2.15
CA ARG A 193 -16.77 -8.91 -3.51
C ARG A 193 -16.73 -7.66 -4.40
N ARG A 194 -15.59 -7.40 -5.05
CA ARG A 194 -15.57 -6.90 -6.45
C ARG A 194 -14.20 -7.13 -7.11
N ARG A 195 -13.89 -8.37 -7.46
CA ARG A 195 -13.06 -8.62 -8.66
C ARG A 195 -14.01 -8.48 -9.85
N ILE A 196 -14.06 -7.29 -10.46
CA ILE A 196 -14.76 -7.14 -11.74
C ILE A 196 -13.77 -7.62 -12.81
N ASP A 197 -13.99 -8.85 -13.29
CA ASP A 197 -13.51 -9.32 -14.59
C ASP A 197 -11.98 -9.25 -14.83
N GLY A 198 -11.18 -9.56 -13.80
CA GLY A 198 -9.71 -9.60 -13.92
C GLY A 198 -9.02 -8.25 -14.08
N ARG A 199 -9.75 -7.13 -13.93
CA ARG A 199 -9.22 -5.76 -14.01
C ARG A 199 -8.82 -5.23 -12.64
N ILE A 200 -7.80 -4.38 -12.63
CA ILE A 200 -7.32 -3.67 -11.44
C ILE A 200 -8.39 -2.66 -11.00
N ASP A 201 -8.69 -2.62 -9.70
CA ASP A 201 -9.64 -1.66 -9.14
C ASP A 201 -9.00 -0.27 -9.03
N LEU A 202 -9.52 0.67 -9.82
CA LEU A 202 -9.04 2.05 -9.94
C LEU A 202 -9.82 3.04 -9.06
N ASP A 203 -10.81 2.57 -8.29
CA ASP A 203 -11.75 3.43 -7.55
C ASP A 203 -11.13 3.97 -6.25
N HIS A 204 -10.02 4.70 -6.35
CA HIS A 204 -9.36 5.32 -5.20
C HIS A 204 -10.25 6.31 -4.42
N HIS A 205 -11.24 6.90 -5.10
CA HIS A 205 -12.21 7.81 -4.49
C HIS A 205 -13.24 7.12 -3.56
N LEU A 206 -13.35 5.79 -3.62
CA LEU A 206 -14.27 5.00 -2.79
C LEU A 206 -13.58 4.38 -1.57
N MET A 207 -12.33 4.73 -1.32
CA MET A 207 -11.60 4.23 -0.16
C MET A 207 -12.14 4.86 1.13
N PRO A 208 -12.26 4.09 2.23
CA PRO A 208 -12.77 4.62 3.49
C PRO A 208 -11.87 5.74 4.03
N ASP A 209 -12.47 6.80 4.57
CA ASP A 209 -11.77 7.94 5.16
C ASP A 209 -11.77 7.84 6.69
N PRO A 210 -10.73 7.24 7.31
CA PRO A 210 -10.67 7.06 8.76
C PRO A 210 -10.57 8.40 9.51
N VAL A 211 -10.12 9.48 8.86
CA VAL A 211 -10.03 10.80 9.48
C VAL A 211 -11.42 11.44 9.52
N GLY A 212 -12.14 11.41 8.41
CA GLY A 212 -13.54 11.85 8.34
C GLY A 212 -14.46 11.10 9.31
N GLU A 213 -14.31 9.78 9.41
CA GLU A 213 -15.03 8.96 10.40
C GLU A 213 -14.71 9.37 11.85
N ALA A 214 -13.43 9.59 12.17
CA ALA A 214 -13.02 10.04 13.50
C ALA A 214 -13.53 11.45 13.84
N ILE A 215 -13.49 12.39 12.89
CA ILE A 215 -14.03 13.75 13.07
C ILE A 215 -15.54 13.69 13.32
N SER A 216 -16.27 12.87 12.55
CA SER A 216 -17.72 12.71 12.73
C SER A 216 -18.05 12.18 14.13
N ALA A 217 -17.33 11.16 14.59
CA ALA A 217 -17.50 10.60 15.93
C ALA A 217 -17.17 11.62 17.05
N LEU A 218 -16.19 12.50 16.83
CA LEU A 218 -15.88 13.59 17.77
C LEU A 218 -16.99 14.65 17.80
N LEU A 219 -17.54 15.04 16.65
CA LEU A 219 -18.65 16.00 16.56
C LEU A 219 -19.91 15.47 17.25
N ASP A 220 -20.26 14.20 17.02
CA ASP A 220 -21.37 13.54 17.72
C ASP A 220 -21.15 13.53 19.24
N ARG A 221 -19.91 13.30 19.67
CA ARG A 221 -19.56 13.34 21.09
C ARG A 221 -19.67 14.75 21.67
N ILE A 222 -19.26 15.78 20.94
CA ILE A 222 -19.41 17.19 21.36
C ILE A 222 -20.88 17.53 21.52
N ALA A 223 -21.72 17.23 20.52
CA ALA A 223 -23.17 17.50 20.58
C ALA A 223 -23.84 16.78 21.77
N PHE A 224 -23.44 15.54 22.05
CA PHE A 224 -23.90 14.80 23.22
C PHE A 224 -23.48 15.47 24.54
N LEU A 225 -22.23 15.93 24.64
CA LEU A 225 -21.72 16.62 25.83
C LEU A 225 -22.41 17.97 26.04
N GLU A 226 -22.62 18.76 24.98
CA GLU A 226 -23.36 20.03 25.04
C GLU A 226 -24.79 19.82 25.56
N THR A 227 -25.48 18.79 25.07
CA THR A 227 -26.83 18.43 25.54
C THR A 227 -26.84 18.06 27.03
N ARG A 228 -25.84 17.29 27.50
CA ARG A 228 -25.70 16.94 28.93
C ARG A 228 -25.40 18.14 29.81
N VAL A 229 -24.51 19.03 29.38
CA VAL A 229 -24.19 20.27 30.12
C VAL A 229 -25.43 21.14 30.24
N ALA A 230 -26.19 21.32 29.15
CA ALA A 230 -27.44 22.08 29.18
C ALA A 230 -28.47 21.49 30.15
N HIS A 231 -28.56 20.16 30.25
CA HIS A 231 -29.43 19.49 31.22
C HIS A 231 -29.00 19.71 32.68
N LEU A 232 -27.71 19.62 32.97
CA LEU A 232 -27.17 19.84 34.33
C LEU A 232 -27.34 21.29 34.80
N GLN A 233 -27.06 22.26 33.92
CA GLN A 233 -27.25 23.68 34.22
C GLN A 233 -28.72 24.02 34.54
N ARG A 234 -29.67 23.40 33.84
CA ARG A 234 -31.11 23.54 34.16
C ARG A 234 -31.48 22.87 35.49
N GLY A 235 -30.83 21.77 35.85
CA GLY A 235 -31.03 21.08 37.13
C GLY A 235 -30.50 21.88 38.33
N GLU A 236 -29.37 22.56 38.20
CA GLU A 236 -28.84 23.48 39.21
C GLU A 236 -29.72 24.74 39.37
N ALA A 237 -30.28 25.26 38.27
CA ALA A 237 -31.23 26.37 38.31
C ALA A 237 -32.59 26.00 38.94
N ALA A 238 -32.90 24.70 39.06
CA ALA A 238 -34.13 24.19 39.65
C ALA A 238 -33.97 23.73 41.11
N ALA A 239 -32.80 23.92 41.73
CA ALA A 239 -32.64 23.70 43.17
C ALA A 239 -33.61 24.65 43.91
N PRO A 240 -34.57 24.14 44.70
CA PRO A 240 -35.58 24.99 45.30
C PRO A 240 -34.92 26.02 46.21
N ALA A 241 -35.25 27.29 46.02
CA ALA A 241 -34.94 28.36 46.96
C ALA A 241 -35.34 27.86 48.36
N ARG A 242 -34.38 27.87 49.29
CA ARG A 242 -34.66 27.61 50.71
C ARG A 242 -35.87 28.44 51.10
N CYS A 243 -36.93 27.75 51.53
CA CYS A 243 -38.15 28.36 52.03
C CYS A 243 -37.85 28.97 53.40
N ASP A 244 -37.16 30.11 53.43
CA ASP A 244 -36.93 30.90 54.63
C ASP A 244 -38.13 31.85 54.84
N THR A 245 -39.33 31.29 55.06
CA THR A 245 -40.47 32.03 55.64
C THR A 245 -41.45 31.05 56.29
N CYS A 246 -41.15 30.65 57.53
CA CYS A 246 -42.20 30.33 58.50
C CYS A 246 -42.32 31.54 59.44
N GLU A 247 -42.96 32.62 58.97
CA GLU A 247 -43.44 33.66 59.89
C GLU A 247 -44.63 33.10 60.67
N GLU A 248 -44.41 32.86 61.97
CA GLU A 248 -45.46 32.67 62.96
C GLU A 248 -46.35 33.93 63.00
N GLN A 249 -47.43 33.93 62.22
CA GLN A 249 -48.54 34.84 62.44
C GLN A 249 -49.57 34.20 63.38
N GLY A 250 -49.66 34.77 64.60
CA GLY A 250 -50.97 35.12 65.15
C GLY A 250 -51.53 34.28 66.29
N ASN A 251 -51.31 34.79 67.51
CA ASN A 251 -52.38 35.25 68.42
C ASN A 251 -53.41 34.22 68.93
N ARG A 252 -53.18 33.68 70.14
CA ARG A 252 -53.98 33.89 71.37
C ARG A 252 -53.44 33.11 72.55
#